data_AF-A0A2V8SJQ7-F1
#
_entry.id   AF-A0A2V8SJQ7-F1
#
_cell.length_a   1.000
_cell.length_b   1.000
_cell.length_c   1.000
_cell.angle_alpha   90.00
_cell.angle_beta   90.00
_cell.angle_gamma   90.00
#
_symmetry.space_group_name_H-M   'P 1'
#
loop_
_entity.id
_entity.type
_entity.pdbx_description
1 polymer ?
#
loop_
_entity_poly.entity_id
_entity_poly.type
_entity_poly.pdbx_seq_one_letter_code
_entity_poly.pdbx_strand_id
1 'polypeptide(L)'
;MDERLRTSPNCMKHSKGFSLIELLLVVVITGIVAAIAIPNLISARRAANEGSAVSSLRTLFGANVSFAATAGSGRYAGTAGTVGTSSMAELYTANLIDGVLRDGEKSGYSFVGDSTLTTPTAQATFYFATNPATTTGVLATGTNRFGIGSDGVVRYDSTAAALAIPFDAATLLTAQPIGNQ
;
A
#
# COMPACT_ATOMS: atom_id res chain seq x y z
N MET A 1 49.96 -61.37 32.38
CA MET A 1 49.72 -61.56 30.93
C MET A 1 48.25 -61.19 30.73
N ASP A 2 47.82 -60.08 30.14
CA ASP A 2 48.45 -59.06 29.30
C ASP A 2 47.57 -57.81 29.41
N GLU A 3 48.17 -56.67 29.71
CA GLU A 3 47.54 -55.36 29.68
C GLU A 3 47.61 -54.84 28.23
N ARG A 4 46.49 -54.85 27.52
CA ARG A 4 46.39 -54.32 26.14
C ARG A 4 45.27 -53.29 26.06
N LEU A 5 45.45 -52.17 26.77
CA LEU A 5 44.73 -50.92 26.54
C LEU A 5 45.10 -50.38 25.14
N ARG A 6 44.21 -50.59 24.17
CA ARG A 6 44.26 -49.90 22.87
C ARG A 6 43.76 -48.47 23.06
N THR A 7 44.68 -47.52 23.24
CA THR A 7 44.38 -46.09 23.14
C THR A 7 44.18 -45.73 21.67
N SER A 8 42.95 -45.43 21.28
CA SER A 8 42.63 -44.88 19.96
C SER A 8 43.34 -43.53 19.76
N PRO A 9 43.94 -43.27 18.59
CA PRO A 9 44.53 -41.97 18.29
C PRO A 9 43.41 -40.94 18.17
N ASN A 10 43.41 -39.95 19.07
CA ASN A 10 42.46 -38.85 19.03
C ASN A 10 42.84 -37.93 17.85
N CYS A 11 42.10 -38.00 16.75
CA CYS A 11 42.27 -37.14 15.59
C CYS A 11 41.87 -35.71 15.98
N MET A 12 42.86 -34.88 16.30
CA MET A 12 42.65 -33.46 16.57
C MET A 12 42.17 -32.77 15.29
N LYS A 13 40.85 -32.51 15.21
CA LYS A 13 40.27 -31.70 14.12
C LYS A 13 40.81 -30.28 14.24
N HIS A 14 41.57 -29.85 13.24
CA HIS A 14 42.06 -28.48 13.15
C HIS A 14 40.90 -27.52 12.84
N SER A 15 40.40 -26.84 13.86
CA SER A 15 39.39 -25.78 13.72
C SER A 15 40.04 -24.58 13.04
N LYS A 16 39.83 -24.42 11.72
CA LYS A 16 40.15 -23.15 11.04
C LYS A 16 39.16 -22.10 11.52
N GLY A 17 39.61 -21.19 12.37
CA GLY A 17 38.84 -20.01 12.76
C GLY A 17 38.78 -18.99 11.63
N PHE A 18 37.66 -18.27 11.54
CA PHE A 18 37.47 -17.17 10.60
C PHE A 18 38.39 -15.99 10.99
N SER A 19 39.14 -15.44 10.06
CA SER A 19 40.03 -14.31 10.31
C SER A 19 39.26 -12.99 10.39
N LEU A 20 39.70 -12.07 11.24
CA LEU A 20 39.11 -10.73 11.33
C LEU A 20 39.24 -9.95 10.01
N ILE A 21 40.31 -10.20 9.24
CA ILE A 21 40.48 -9.58 7.91
C ILE A 21 39.48 -10.14 6.89
N GLU A 22 39.13 -11.43 7.01
CA GLU A 22 38.12 -12.06 6.15
C GLU A 22 36.75 -11.46 6.43
N LEU A 23 36.43 -11.19 7.70
CA LEU A 23 35.20 -10.49 8.07
C LEU A 23 35.18 -9.05 7.56
N LEU A 24 36.31 -8.35 7.66
CA LEU A 24 36.40 -6.94 7.25
C LEU A 24 36.15 -6.76 5.75
N LEU A 25 36.76 -7.60 4.91
CA LEU A 25 36.56 -7.53 3.45
C LEU A 25 35.10 -7.79 3.06
N VAL A 26 34.44 -8.75 3.73
CA VAL A 26 33.02 -9.06 3.50
C VAL A 26 32.12 -7.87 3.84
N VAL A 27 32.34 -7.23 4.99
CA VAL A 27 31.54 -6.05 5.39
C VAL A 27 31.76 -4.88 4.43
N VAL A 28 32.98 -4.68 3.93
CA VAL A 28 33.26 -3.62 2.94
C VAL A 28 32.51 -3.87 1.63
N ILE A 29 32.57 -5.09 1.09
CA ILE A 29 31.91 -5.40 -0.19
C ILE A 29 30.38 -5.31 -0.04
N THR A 30 29.82 -5.87 1.04
CA THR A 30 28.38 -5.79 1.32
C THR A 30 27.92 -4.34 1.54
N GLY A 31 28.75 -3.50 2.16
CA GLY A 31 28.49 -2.06 2.29
C GLY A 31 28.40 -1.32 0.95
N ILE A 32 29.30 -1.61 0.00
CA ILE A 32 29.27 -1.02 -1.35
C ILE A 32 27.99 -1.42 -2.09
N VAL A 33 27.63 -2.71 -2.03
CA VAL A 33 26.40 -3.22 -2.67
C VAL A 33 25.16 -2.58 -2.03
N ALA A 34 25.11 -2.50 -0.71
CA ALA A 34 23.98 -1.91 0.02
C ALA A 34 23.77 -0.42 -0.33
N ALA A 35 24.86 0.34 -0.48
CA ALA A 35 24.77 1.77 -0.83
C ALA A 35 24.05 2.02 -2.17
N ILE A 36 24.23 1.14 -3.17
CA ILE A 36 23.55 1.24 -4.48
C ILE A 36 22.16 0.61 -4.42
N ALA A 37 22.01 -0.50 -3.70
CA ALA A 37 20.77 -1.26 -3.67
C ALA A 37 19.66 -0.57 -2.85
N ILE A 38 19.98 0.05 -1.71
CA ILE A 38 18.98 0.63 -0.80
C ILE A 38 18.13 1.73 -1.46
N PRO A 39 18.71 2.74 -2.17
CA PRO A 39 17.91 3.78 -2.84
C PRO A 39 16.95 3.19 -3.88
N ASN A 40 17.43 2.23 -4.68
CA ASN A 40 16.63 1.56 -5.69
C ASN A 40 15.51 0.72 -5.06
N LEU A 41 15.80 0.01 -3.96
CA LEU A 41 14.81 -0.76 -3.22
C LEU A 41 13.69 0.13 -2.66
N ILE A 42 14.03 1.31 -2.11
CA ILE A 42 13.03 2.26 -1.59
C ILE A 42 12.13 2.76 -2.73
N SER A 43 12.72 3.12 -3.88
CA SER A 43 11.95 3.54 -5.05
C SER A 43 11.01 2.44 -5.55
N ALA A 44 11.52 1.21 -5.68
CA ALA A 44 10.75 0.05 -6.10
C ALA A 44 9.59 -0.27 -5.13
N ARG A 45 9.84 -0.15 -3.82
CA ARG A 45 8.80 -0.33 -2.80
C ARG A 45 7.70 0.73 -2.93
N ARG A 46 8.05 2.00 -3.14
CA ARG A 46 7.06 3.06 -3.37
C ARG A 46 6.22 2.79 -4.61
N ALA A 47 6.84 2.42 -5.73
CA ALA A 47 6.11 2.06 -6.95
C ALA A 47 5.15 0.87 -6.74
N ALA A 48 5.58 -0.15 -5.99
CA ALA A 48 4.74 -1.28 -5.63
C ALA A 48 3.54 -0.87 -4.75
N ASN A 49 3.77 0.01 -3.78
CA ASN A 49 2.71 0.57 -2.93
C ASN A 49 1.70 1.38 -3.75
N GLU A 50 2.17 2.23 -4.67
CA GLU A 50 1.32 3.01 -5.57
C GLU A 50 0.48 2.11 -6.49
N GLY A 51 1.07 1.05 -7.05
CA GLY A 51 0.34 0.04 -7.82
C GLY A 51 -0.75 -0.69 -7.00
N SER A 52 -0.44 -1.03 -5.74
CA SER A 52 -1.41 -1.58 -4.79
C SER A 52 -2.55 -0.60 -4.49
N ALA A 53 -2.23 0.69 -4.33
CA ALA A 53 -3.21 1.73 -4.08
C ALA A 53 -4.18 1.89 -5.26
N VAL A 54 -3.66 2.01 -6.47
CA VAL A 54 -4.46 2.16 -7.69
C VAL A 54 -5.34 0.93 -7.95
N SER A 55 -4.82 -0.28 -7.77
CA SER A 55 -5.63 -1.51 -7.92
C SER A 55 -6.71 -1.64 -6.85
N SER A 56 -6.41 -1.23 -5.61
CA SER A 56 -7.38 -1.19 -4.52
C SER A 56 -8.51 -0.19 -4.78
N LEU A 57 -8.20 1.00 -5.33
CA LEU A 57 -9.22 1.97 -5.75
C LEU A 57 -10.18 1.38 -6.79
N ARG A 58 -9.67 0.66 -7.79
CA ARG A 58 -10.52 -0.01 -8.79
C ARG A 58 -11.39 -1.10 -8.17
N THR A 59 -10.86 -1.82 -7.19
CA THR A 59 -11.61 -2.82 -6.43
C THR A 59 -12.74 -2.16 -5.63
N LEU A 60 -12.46 -1.06 -4.92
CA LEU A 60 -13.45 -0.28 -4.18
C LEU A 60 -14.53 0.29 -5.10
N PHE A 61 -14.16 0.80 -6.27
CA PHE A 61 -15.10 1.27 -7.28
C PHE A 61 -16.06 0.16 -7.72
N GLY A 62 -15.53 -0.99 -8.15
CA GLY A 62 -16.35 -2.13 -8.58
C GLY A 62 -17.24 -2.68 -7.47
N ALA A 63 -16.72 -2.75 -6.25
CA ALA A 63 -17.48 -3.14 -5.07
C ALA A 63 -18.62 -2.16 -4.80
N ASN A 64 -18.40 -0.85 -4.92
CA ASN A 64 -19.44 0.15 -4.65
C ASN A 64 -20.53 0.17 -5.74
N VAL A 65 -20.17 -0.02 -7.01
CA VAL A 65 -21.14 -0.22 -8.09
C VAL A 65 -21.97 -1.49 -7.83
N SER A 66 -21.33 -2.58 -7.42
CA SER A 66 -22.02 -3.84 -7.09
C SER A 66 -22.92 -3.69 -5.87
N PHE A 67 -22.49 -2.93 -4.86
CA PHE A 67 -23.28 -2.63 -3.68
C PHE A 67 -24.56 -1.89 -4.06
N ALA A 68 -24.47 -0.83 -4.86
CA ALA A 68 -25.65 -0.08 -5.31
C ALA A 68 -26.65 -0.97 -6.07
N ALA A 69 -26.18 -1.91 -6.87
CA ALA A 69 -27.01 -2.86 -7.60
C ALA A 69 -27.62 -3.98 -6.75
N THR A 70 -27.12 -4.21 -5.53
CA THR A 70 -27.51 -5.34 -4.68
C THR A 70 -27.98 -4.89 -3.29
N ALA A 71 -27.08 -4.82 -2.31
CA ALA A 71 -27.39 -4.51 -0.92
C ALA A 71 -27.78 -3.03 -0.67
N GLY A 72 -27.33 -2.13 -1.54
CA GLY A 72 -27.50 -0.68 -1.41
C GLY A 72 -28.87 -0.16 -1.85
N SER A 73 -29.69 -0.97 -2.54
CA SER A 73 -30.99 -0.52 -3.07
C SER A 73 -30.89 0.78 -3.90
N GLY A 74 -29.87 0.88 -4.76
CA GLY A 74 -29.60 2.06 -5.59
C GLY A 74 -28.75 3.15 -4.93
N ARG A 75 -28.40 3.02 -3.64
CA ARG A 75 -27.45 3.92 -2.96
C ARG A 75 -26.03 3.37 -3.00
N TYR A 76 -25.04 4.26 -3.03
CA TYR A 76 -23.64 3.90 -2.84
C TYR A 76 -23.32 3.74 -1.34
N ALA A 77 -22.36 2.86 -1.04
CA ALA A 77 -21.92 2.57 0.31
C ALA A 77 -21.38 3.83 1.01
N GLY A 78 -21.61 3.91 2.32
CA GLY A 78 -21.11 4.97 3.20
C GLY A 78 -22.17 5.98 3.63
N THR A 79 -21.84 6.74 4.68
CA THR A 79 -22.68 7.83 5.17
C THR A 79 -22.47 9.06 4.31
N ALA A 80 -23.52 9.50 3.61
CA ALA A 80 -23.40 10.58 2.65
C ALA A 80 -22.87 11.89 3.27
N GLY A 81 -21.91 12.51 2.61
CA GLY A 81 -21.23 13.74 3.06
C GLY A 81 -20.25 13.53 4.22
N THR A 82 -19.90 12.28 4.53
CA THR A 82 -18.97 11.94 5.61
C THR A 82 -17.77 11.19 5.06
N VAL A 83 -16.67 11.92 4.87
CA VAL A 83 -15.40 11.35 4.44
C VAL A 83 -14.82 10.44 5.52
N GLY A 84 -14.55 9.19 5.17
CA GLY A 84 -13.91 8.24 6.08
C GLY A 84 -13.97 6.80 5.58
N THR A 85 -13.95 5.85 6.51
CA THR A 85 -13.95 4.41 6.21
C THR A 85 -15.35 3.78 6.24
N SER A 86 -16.40 4.58 6.49
CA SER A 86 -17.79 4.11 6.55
C SER A 86 -18.21 3.35 5.28
N SER A 87 -17.83 3.89 4.12
CA SER A 87 -18.04 3.24 2.81
C SER A 87 -17.44 1.84 2.78
N MET A 88 -16.20 1.67 3.21
CA MET A 88 -15.54 0.35 3.21
C MET A 88 -16.13 -0.59 4.27
N ALA A 89 -16.57 -0.09 5.42
CA ALA A 89 -17.24 -0.90 6.42
C ALA A 89 -18.56 -1.51 5.90
N GLU A 90 -19.35 -0.75 5.15
CA GLU A 90 -20.57 -1.26 4.51
C GLU A 90 -20.25 -2.26 3.38
N LEU A 91 -19.26 -1.96 2.53
CA LEU A 91 -18.81 -2.90 1.49
C LEU A 91 -18.32 -4.23 2.06
N TYR A 92 -17.61 -4.19 3.19
CA TYR A 92 -17.17 -5.39 3.90
C TYR A 92 -18.35 -6.17 4.47
N THR A 93 -19.31 -5.50 5.09
CA THR A 93 -20.53 -6.13 5.62
C THR A 93 -21.34 -6.82 4.51
N ALA A 94 -21.30 -6.27 3.29
CA ALA A 94 -21.88 -6.86 2.08
C ALA A 94 -21.01 -7.98 1.45
N ASN A 95 -19.86 -8.33 2.04
CA ASN A 95 -18.88 -9.30 1.53
C ASN A 95 -18.30 -8.95 0.14
N LEU A 96 -18.17 -7.66 -0.18
CA LEU A 96 -17.67 -7.18 -1.47
C LEU A 96 -16.18 -6.84 -1.46
N ILE A 97 -15.56 -6.71 -0.29
CA ILE A 97 -14.14 -6.43 -0.11
C ILE A 97 -13.53 -7.25 1.04
N ASP A 98 -12.20 -7.31 1.09
CA ASP A 98 -11.46 -7.96 2.17
C ASP A 98 -11.39 -7.12 3.46
N GLY A 99 -10.96 -7.75 4.56
CA GLY A 99 -10.82 -7.08 5.86
C GLY A 99 -9.70 -6.04 5.93
N VAL A 100 -8.71 -6.11 5.04
CA VAL A 100 -7.61 -5.13 4.99
C VAL A 100 -8.13 -3.80 4.41
N LEU A 101 -8.90 -3.86 3.33
CA LEU A 101 -9.55 -2.68 2.75
C LEU A 101 -10.65 -2.10 3.65
N ARG A 102 -11.33 -2.93 4.45
CA ARG A 102 -12.26 -2.48 5.49
C ARG A 102 -11.59 -1.51 6.47
N ASP A 103 -10.38 -1.85 6.90
CA ASP A 103 -9.63 -1.06 7.89
C ASP A 103 -9.10 0.26 7.32
N GLY A 104 -9.10 0.38 5.99
CA GLY A 104 -8.71 1.60 5.30
C GLY A 104 -7.21 1.85 5.24
N GLU A 105 -6.40 0.81 5.44
CA GLU A 105 -4.96 0.89 5.25
C GLU A 105 -4.46 -0.33 4.47
N LYS A 106 -3.68 -0.10 3.41
CA LYS A 106 -3.06 -1.17 2.62
C LYS A 106 -1.78 -0.69 1.98
N SER A 107 -0.72 -1.48 2.10
CA SER A 107 0.58 -1.20 1.45
C SER A 107 1.13 0.21 1.72
N GLY A 108 0.96 0.74 2.93
CA GLY A 108 1.44 2.08 3.29
C GLY A 108 0.60 3.22 2.72
N TYR A 109 -0.62 2.94 2.28
CA TYR A 109 -1.61 3.92 1.86
C TYR A 109 -2.84 3.84 2.75
N SER A 110 -3.41 5.00 3.11
CA SER A 110 -4.71 5.10 3.75
C SER A 110 -5.79 5.32 2.70
N PHE A 111 -6.99 4.82 2.93
CA PHE A 111 -8.13 4.89 2.03
C PHE A 111 -9.30 5.55 2.76
N VAL A 112 -9.99 6.43 2.04
CA VAL A 112 -11.26 7.00 2.47
C VAL A 112 -12.23 6.98 1.30
N GLY A 113 -13.51 7.03 1.62
CA GLY A 113 -14.55 7.26 0.64
C GLY A 113 -15.68 8.09 1.21
N ASP A 114 -16.48 8.63 0.32
CA ASP A 114 -17.71 9.35 0.63
C ASP A 114 -18.70 9.12 -0.52
N SER A 115 -19.97 9.30 -0.19
CA SER A 115 -21.08 9.22 -1.13
C SER A 115 -21.97 10.44 -1.01
N THR A 116 -22.78 10.68 -2.04
CA THR A 116 -23.84 11.68 -2.00
C THR A 116 -25.17 11.01 -2.31
N LEU A 117 -26.25 11.55 -1.75
CA LEU A 117 -27.58 11.05 -2.02
C LEU A 117 -28.11 11.62 -3.33
N THR A 118 -29.02 10.87 -3.96
CA THR A 118 -29.81 11.41 -5.06
C THR A 118 -30.70 12.52 -4.53
N THR A 119 -30.71 13.64 -5.24
CA THR A 119 -31.59 14.78 -4.99
C THR A 119 -32.47 15.02 -6.21
N PRO A 120 -33.52 15.87 -6.14
CA PRO A 120 -34.35 16.19 -7.31
C PRO A 120 -33.57 16.81 -8.48
N THR A 121 -32.38 17.35 -8.24
CA THR A 121 -31.57 18.09 -9.23
C THR A 121 -30.21 17.45 -9.52
N ALA A 122 -29.81 16.40 -8.80
CA ALA A 122 -28.53 15.72 -9.00
C ALA A 122 -28.62 14.22 -8.63
N GLN A 123 -27.96 13.39 -9.43
CA GLN A 123 -27.83 11.96 -9.15
C GLN A 123 -26.84 11.71 -8.01
N ALA A 124 -27.01 10.60 -7.29
CA ALA A 124 -26.02 10.13 -6.34
C ALA A 124 -24.65 9.95 -7.01
N THR A 125 -23.61 10.36 -6.31
CA THR A 125 -22.21 10.16 -6.70
C THR A 125 -21.44 9.53 -5.54
N PHE A 126 -20.24 9.05 -5.83
CA PHE A 126 -19.30 8.59 -4.82
C PHE A 126 -17.88 8.86 -5.28
N TYR A 127 -16.95 8.82 -4.35
CA TYR A 127 -15.53 8.73 -4.67
C TYR A 127 -14.79 7.92 -3.62
N PHE A 128 -13.62 7.44 -4.00
CA PHE A 128 -12.62 6.94 -3.08
C PHE A 128 -11.32 7.71 -3.29
N ALA A 129 -10.65 8.04 -2.21
CA ALA A 129 -9.35 8.71 -2.20
C ALA A 129 -8.35 7.90 -1.39
N THR A 130 -7.08 7.99 -1.76
CA THR A 130 -6.00 7.31 -1.07
C THR A 130 -4.74 8.13 -1.04
N ASN A 131 -4.06 8.08 0.11
CA ASN A 131 -2.95 8.94 0.45
C ASN A 131 -1.81 8.10 1.02
N PRO A 132 -0.55 8.44 0.73
CA PRO A 132 0.57 7.77 1.37
C PRO A 132 0.53 8.03 2.88
N ALA A 133 0.57 6.97 3.68
CA ALA A 133 0.58 7.02 5.15
C ALA A 133 1.80 7.78 5.71
N THR A 134 2.91 7.80 4.97
CA THR A 134 4.07 8.65 5.26
C THR A 134 4.42 9.46 4.03
N THR A 135 4.35 10.78 4.14
CA THR A 135 4.41 11.71 2.99
C THR A 135 5.80 12.29 2.74
N THR A 136 6.73 12.17 3.69
CA THR A 136 8.06 12.81 3.61
C THR A 136 9.19 11.90 4.09
N GLY A 137 10.41 12.25 3.69
CA GLY A 137 11.63 11.56 4.10
C GLY A 137 11.88 10.23 3.40
N VAL A 138 12.94 9.54 3.84
CA VAL A 138 13.39 8.25 3.27
C VAL A 138 12.36 7.13 3.49
N LEU A 139 11.52 7.27 4.50
CA LEU A 139 10.46 6.31 4.85
C LEU A 139 9.11 6.63 4.20
N ALA A 140 9.04 7.64 3.31
CA ALA A 140 7.82 7.95 2.58
C ALA A 140 7.27 6.70 1.86
N THR A 141 5.98 6.44 2.05
CA THR A 141 5.35 5.22 1.53
C THR A 141 4.94 5.32 0.06
N GLY A 142 4.88 6.54 -0.46
CA GLY A 142 4.67 6.85 -1.87
C GLY A 142 4.92 8.32 -2.18
N THR A 143 4.76 8.69 -3.44
CA THR A 143 5.01 10.04 -3.98
C THR A 143 3.77 10.70 -4.56
N ASN A 144 2.72 9.91 -4.76
CA ASN A 144 1.45 10.35 -5.33
C ASN A 144 0.30 10.02 -4.35
N ARG A 145 -0.70 10.90 -4.27
CA ARG A 145 -2.04 10.53 -3.82
C ARG A 145 -2.89 10.16 -5.03
N PHE A 146 -3.89 9.31 -4.85
CA PHE A 146 -4.77 8.87 -5.92
C PHE A 146 -6.24 8.99 -5.49
N GLY A 147 -7.13 9.02 -6.47
CA GLY A 147 -8.55 8.86 -6.21
C GLY A 147 -9.29 8.36 -7.45
N ILE A 148 -10.50 7.87 -7.23
CA ILE A 148 -11.42 7.43 -8.29
C ILE A 148 -12.82 7.96 -7.97
N GLY A 149 -13.44 8.62 -8.93
CA GLY A 149 -14.80 9.12 -8.81
C GLY A 149 -15.82 8.14 -9.37
N SER A 150 -17.10 8.49 -9.28
CA SER A 150 -18.20 7.76 -9.92
C SER A 150 -18.11 7.70 -11.45
N ASP A 151 -17.22 8.50 -12.05
CA ASP A 151 -16.88 8.45 -13.47
C ASP A 151 -15.91 7.30 -13.83
N GLY A 152 -15.39 6.58 -12.84
CA GLY A 152 -14.51 5.43 -13.02
C GLY A 152 -13.08 5.78 -13.43
N VAL A 153 -12.74 7.06 -13.50
CA VAL A 153 -11.40 7.52 -13.90
C VAL A 153 -10.53 7.68 -12.65
N VAL A 154 -9.45 6.90 -12.59
CA VAL A 154 -8.42 7.07 -11.55
C VAL A 154 -7.59 8.31 -11.88
N ARG A 155 -7.38 9.16 -10.88
CA ARG A 155 -6.59 10.38 -10.97
C ARG A 155 -5.52 10.43 -9.89
N TYR A 156 -4.51 11.26 -10.10
CA TYR A 156 -3.38 11.42 -9.19
C TYR A 156 -2.99 12.89 -8.99
N ASP A 157 -2.27 13.13 -7.90
CA ASP A 157 -1.60 14.40 -7.61
C ASP A 157 -0.30 14.12 -6.83
N SER A 158 0.78 14.75 -7.26
CA SER A 158 2.13 14.61 -6.71
C SER A 158 2.57 15.83 -5.89
N THR A 159 1.69 16.81 -5.70
CA THR A 159 1.98 18.05 -4.96
C THR A 159 2.22 17.73 -3.50
N ALA A 160 3.44 17.99 -2.99
CA ALA A 160 3.85 17.59 -1.64
C ALA A 160 2.90 18.06 -0.53
N ALA A 161 2.41 19.29 -0.61
CA ALA A 161 1.45 19.85 0.35
C ALA A 161 0.09 19.14 0.35
N ALA A 162 -0.25 18.47 -0.75
CA ALA A 162 -1.53 17.81 -0.96
C ALA A 162 -1.50 16.32 -0.57
N LEU A 163 -0.32 15.69 -0.47
CA LEU A 163 -0.19 14.25 -0.22
C LEU A 163 -0.81 13.79 1.10
N ALA A 164 -0.87 14.65 2.12
CA ALA A 164 -1.47 14.34 3.43
C ALA A 164 -2.99 14.57 3.46
N ILE A 165 -3.56 15.20 2.44
CA ILE A 165 -4.96 15.61 2.41
C ILE A 165 -5.69 14.71 1.40
N PRO A 166 -6.71 13.94 1.80
CA PRO A 166 -7.50 13.17 0.86
C PRO A 166 -8.12 14.06 -0.22
N PHE A 167 -8.32 13.49 -1.41
CA PHE A 167 -9.20 14.16 -2.38
C PHE A 167 -10.60 14.29 -1.79
N ASP A 168 -11.25 15.40 -2.09
CA ASP A 168 -12.70 15.53 -2.03
C ASP A 168 -13.29 15.40 -3.44
N ALA A 169 -14.62 15.42 -3.55
CA ALA A 169 -15.30 15.28 -4.84
C ALA A 169 -14.88 16.34 -5.88
N ALA A 170 -14.60 17.59 -5.45
CA ALA A 170 -14.30 18.69 -6.36
C ALA A 170 -12.84 18.68 -6.84
N THR A 171 -11.91 18.50 -5.90
CA THR A 171 -10.46 18.40 -6.15
C THR A 171 -10.12 17.13 -6.92
N LEU A 172 -10.90 16.06 -6.76
CA LEU A 172 -10.70 14.86 -7.56
C LEU A 172 -11.00 15.12 -9.04
N LEU A 173 -12.11 15.79 -9.37
CA LEU A 173 -12.51 15.99 -10.77
C LEU A 173 -11.50 16.82 -11.59
N THR A 174 -10.76 17.71 -10.93
CA THR A 174 -9.74 18.57 -11.56
C THR A 174 -8.33 17.96 -11.55
N ALA A 175 -8.13 16.82 -10.88
CA ALA A 175 -6.85 16.13 -10.79
C ALA A 175 -6.48 15.42 -12.12
N GLN A 176 -5.19 15.09 -12.26
CA GLN A 176 -4.65 14.52 -13.50
C GLN A 176 -5.07 13.04 -13.65
N PRO A 177 -5.64 12.61 -14.79
CA PRO A 177 -6.01 11.21 -15.01
C PRO A 177 -4.78 10.30 -15.19
N ILE A 178 -4.86 9.09 -14.63
CA ILE A 178 -3.84 8.05 -14.84
C ILE A 178 -4.07 7.43 -16.23
N GLY A 179 -3.19 7.70 -17.18
CA GLY A 179 -3.35 7.29 -18.58
C GLY A 179 -2.84 8.29 -19.61
N ASN A 180 -2.49 9.51 -19.16
CA ASN A 180 -1.92 10.55 -20.02
C ASN A 180 -0.42 10.76 -19.79
N GLN A 181 0.31 9.69 -19.46
CA GLN A 181 1.79 9.67 -19.32
C GLN A 181 2.44 9.38 -20.67
#